data_AF-A0A833JF87-F1
#
_entry.id   AF-A0A833JF87-F1
#
_cell.length_a   1.000
_cell.length_b   1.000
_cell.length_c   1.000
_cell.angle_alpha   90.00
_cell.angle_beta   90.00
_cell.angle_gamma   90.00
#
_symmetry.space_group_name_H-M   'P 1'
#
loop_
_entity.id
_entity.type
_entity.pdbx_description
1 polymer ?
#
loop_
_entity_poly.entity_id
_entity_poly.type
_entity_poly.pdbx_seq_one_letter_code
_entity_poly.pdbx_strand_id
1 'polypeptide(L)'
;MSNNLNEENTLITNRYATDDSFWSENLKKLVEYKVKNIMENRENKLKEWSKPTSDTEIEKCERSLRMVKEAVNSDSNLSKMNLEVYAKGSFYNRTNIPSDSDVDIAIVAKDYFFNKYPENISNENFGFITSPYSYEDFKKQIELILKVKFGQSNVTIGSKSIKIRSNSCRVNADIVPHFAHRKYKDFIYYDEGVALKDSNGGIIYNWPKQDYDKGVFKNNSTNRLYKNFVRILKNIRYEMESIYPSASKNKVPSYLISCLIYNVPDCYFNENDYLSFKIIIEFLIQKFNDPNNLTNWLEVNEIKNLFGYYQKWEINDVHQFLLDVKRFLEELK
;
A
#
# COMPACT_ATOMS: atom_id res chain seq x y z
N MET A 1 -3.72 -70.10 -68.01
CA MET A 1 -4.12 -68.69 -68.08
C MET A 1 -3.96 -68.09 -66.70
N SER A 2 -2.87 -67.34 -66.55
CA SER A 2 -2.61 -66.24 -65.60
C SER A 2 -3.34 -66.23 -64.25
N ASN A 3 -2.59 -66.68 -63.23
CA ASN A 3 -2.57 -66.06 -61.91
C ASN A 3 -2.13 -64.60 -62.05
N ASN A 4 -2.93 -63.67 -61.55
CA ASN A 4 -2.49 -62.33 -61.15
C ASN A 4 -3.64 -61.69 -60.38
N LEU A 5 -3.48 -61.57 -59.06
CA LEU A 5 -4.16 -60.64 -58.13
C LEU A 5 -3.94 -61.17 -56.71
N ASN A 6 -2.69 -61.13 -56.19
CA ASN A 6 -2.47 -61.40 -54.76
C ASN A 6 -1.12 -60.93 -54.18
N GLU A 7 -0.53 -59.82 -54.66
CA GLU A 7 0.71 -59.29 -54.03
C GLU A 7 0.75 -57.77 -53.76
N GLU A 8 -0.29 -56.98 -54.07
CA GLU A 8 -0.23 -55.52 -53.85
C GLU A 8 -0.92 -54.98 -52.58
N ASN A 9 -1.56 -55.81 -51.75
CA ASN A 9 -2.29 -55.33 -50.57
C ASN A 9 -1.64 -55.62 -49.21
N THR A 10 -0.38 -56.05 -49.17
CA THR A 10 0.30 -56.41 -47.91
C THR A 10 1.46 -55.49 -47.52
N LEU A 11 1.51 -54.24 -48.02
CA LEU A 11 2.60 -53.29 -47.72
C LEU A 11 2.17 -51.88 -47.30
N ILE A 12 0.88 -51.59 -47.05
CA ILE A 12 0.43 -50.25 -46.64
C ILE A 12 -0.45 -50.26 -45.36
N THR A 13 -0.14 -51.09 -44.38
CA THR A 13 -0.80 -51.01 -43.05
C THR A 13 0.13 -50.95 -41.85
N ASN A 14 1.44 -50.78 -42.04
CA ASN A 14 2.40 -50.70 -40.93
C ASN A 14 3.24 -49.41 -40.92
N ARG A 15 2.62 -48.22 -41.06
CA ARG A 15 3.32 -46.94 -40.81
C ARG A 15 2.86 -46.16 -39.59
N TYR A 16 1.84 -46.59 -38.87
CA TYR A 16 1.35 -45.87 -37.67
C TYR A 16 0.86 -46.79 -36.55
N ALA A 17 1.54 -47.92 -36.31
CA ALA A 17 1.49 -48.53 -34.98
C ALA A 17 2.49 -47.79 -34.08
N THR A 18 2.29 -46.48 -33.89
CA THR A 18 2.97 -45.76 -32.81
C THR A 18 2.27 -46.14 -31.53
N ASP A 19 3.02 -46.69 -30.60
CA ASP A 19 2.56 -47.02 -29.26
C ASP A 19 1.96 -45.76 -28.59
N ASP A 20 0.63 -45.63 -28.66
CA ASP A 20 -0.12 -44.49 -28.10
C ASP A 20 0.18 -44.31 -26.60
N SER A 21 0.56 -45.39 -25.92
CA SER A 21 0.98 -45.35 -24.52
C SER A 21 2.26 -44.53 -24.32
N PHE A 22 3.25 -44.65 -25.21
CA PHE A 22 4.53 -43.94 -25.15
C PHE A 22 4.39 -42.44 -25.43
N TRP A 23 3.60 -42.07 -26.44
CA TRP A 23 3.28 -40.66 -26.70
C TRP A 23 2.44 -40.05 -25.58
N SER A 24 1.51 -40.81 -24.99
CA SER A 24 0.73 -40.35 -23.84
C SER A 24 1.60 -40.08 -22.60
N GLU A 25 2.59 -40.93 -22.32
CA GLU A 25 3.49 -40.80 -21.18
C GLU A 25 4.43 -39.59 -21.35
N ASN A 26 5.02 -39.43 -22.53
CA ASN A 26 5.92 -38.30 -22.81
C ASN A 26 5.16 -36.97 -22.88
N LEU A 27 3.94 -36.95 -23.43
CA LEU A 27 3.09 -35.76 -23.41
C LEU A 27 2.70 -35.38 -21.98
N LYS A 28 2.32 -36.36 -21.13
CA LYS A 28 2.06 -36.13 -19.70
C LYS A 28 3.27 -35.53 -19.00
N LYS A 29 4.46 -36.09 -19.18
CA LYS A 29 5.72 -35.56 -18.60
C LYS A 29 6.01 -34.13 -19.07
N LEU A 30 5.78 -33.82 -20.35
CA LEU A 30 5.95 -32.47 -20.89
C LEU A 30 4.93 -31.48 -20.29
N VAL A 31 3.67 -31.90 -20.13
CA VAL A 31 2.63 -31.09 -19.48
C VAL A 31 2.95 -30.87 -18.01
N GLU A 32 3.31 -31.91 -17.27
CA GLU A 32 3.73 -31.83 -15.86
C GLU A 32 4.94 -30.91 -15.69
N TYR A 33 5.96 -31.05 -16.54
CA TYR A 33 7.13 -30.17 -16.54
C TYR A 33 6.73 -28.71 -16.80
N LYS A 34 5.87 -28.46 -17.79
CA LYS A 34 5.38 -27.12 -18.11
C LYS A 34 4.58 -26.51 -16.95
N VAL A 35 3.68 -27.28 -16.33
CA VAL A 35 2.89 -26.84 -15.17
C VAL A 35 3.80 -26.56 -13.98
N LYS A 36 4.75 -27.44 -13.68
CA LYS A 36 5.73 -27.25 -12.61
C LYS A 36 6.54 -25.96 -12.82
N ASN A 37 7.03 -25.74 -14.04
CA ASN A 37 7.81 -24.55 -14.37
C ASN A 37 6.98 -23.25 -14.25
N ILE A 38 5.72 -23.25 -14.71
CA ILE A 38 4.81 -22.11 -14.52
C ILE A 38 4.57 -21.84 -13.03
N MET A 39 4.33 -22.88 -12.23
CA MET A 39 4.13 -22.71 -10.79
C MET A 39 5.39 -22.20 -10.08
N GLU A 40 6.56 -22.70 -10.46
CA GLU A 40 7.85 -22.23 -9.94
C GLU A 40 8.11 -20.76 -10.31
N ASN A 41 7.82 -20.34 -11.54
CA ASN A 41 7.92 -18.95 -11.96
C ASN A 41 6.99 -18.02 -11.15
N ARG A 42 5.73 -18.43 -10.96
CA ARG A 42 4.75 -17.70 -10.15
C ARG A 42 5.25 -17.54 -8.72
N GLU A 43 5.70 -18.63 -8.13
CA GLU A 43 6.23 -18.67 -6.77
C GLU A 43 7.44 -17.74 -6.62
N ASN A 44 8.39 -17.80 -7.54
CA ASN A 44 9.58 -16.94 -7.55
C ASN A 44 9.18 -15.47 -7.68
N LYS A 45 8.25 -15.13 -8.57
CA LYS A 45 7.79 -13.76 -8.79
C LYS A 45 7.09 -13.19 -7.54
N LEU A 46 6.26 -13.98 -6.88
CA LEU A 46 5.62 -13.58 -5.63
C LEU A 46 6.63 -13.41 -4.49
N LYS A 47 7.61 -14.31 -4.38
CA LYS A 47 8.72 -14.16 -3.42
C LYS A 47 9.49 -12.87 -3.64
N GLU A 48 9.83 -12.53 -4.88
CA GLU A 48 10.48 -11.26 -5.21
C GLU A 48 9.61 -10.06 -4.83
N TRP A 49 8.33 -10.06 -5.20
CA TRP A 49 7.40 -8.98 -4.85
C TRP A 49 7.11 -8.87 -3.35
N SER A 50 7.33 -9.94 -2.60
CA SER A 50 7.19 -9.94 -1.15
C SER A 50 8.36 -9.27 -0.45
N LYS A 51 9.50 -9.03 -1.11
CA LYS A 51 10.69 -8.47 -0.43
C LYS A 51 10.50 -7.00 -0.06
N PRO A 52 11.08 -6.54 1.08
CA PRO A 52 11.19 -5.13 1.36
C PRO A 52 12.14 -4.44 0.37
N THR A 53 12.11 -3.11 0.32
CA THR A 53 13.09 -2.32 -0.43
C THR A 53 14.50 -2.49 0.11
N SER A 54 15.49 -2.18 -0.72
CA SER A 54 16.92 -2.33 -0.43
C SER A 54 17.41 -1.44 0.72
N ASP A 55 18.51 -1.84 1.36
CA ASP A 55 19.17 -1.05 2.41
C ASP A 55 19.58 0.34 1.89
N THR A 56 20.04 0.44 0.64
CA THR A 56 20.39 1.72 0.02
C THR A 56 19.20 2.66 -0.12
N GLU A 57 18.01 2.14 -0.44
CA GLU A 57 16.78 2.96 -0.47
C GLU A 57 16.41 3.41 0.94
N ILE A 58 16.57 2.53 1.93
CA ILE A 58 16.35 2.85 3.34
C ILE A 58 17.26 3.99 3.80
N GLU A 59 18.56 3.90 3.52
CA GLU A 59 19.53 4.94 3.85
C GLU A 59 19.20 6.29 3.19
N LYS A 60 18.73 6.29 1.94
CA LYS A 60 18.33 7.53 1.25
C LYS A 60 17.10 8.16 1.91
N CYS A 61 16.11 7.38 2.29
CA CYS A 61 14.94 7.85 3.03
C CYS A 61 15.32 8.42 4.41
N GLU A 62 16.17 7.72 5.16
CA GLU A 62 16.67 8.19 6.45
C GLU A 62 17.49 9.48 6.31
N ARG A 63 18.27 9.60 5.23
CA ARG A 63 19.00 10.84 4.92
C ARG A 63 18.03 12.00 4.63
N SER A 64 16.98 11.78 3.84
CA SER A 64 15.93 12.79 3.62
C SER A 64 15.33 13.26 4.95
N LEU A 65 14.99 12.33 5.85
CA LEU A 65 14.47 12.67 7.18
C LEU A 65 15.46 13.51 8.01
N ARG A 66 16.74 13.14 8.04
CA ARG A 66 17.78 13.92 8.76
C ARG A 66 17.91 15.34 8.20
N MET A 67 17.94 15.49 6.88
CA MET A 67 18.06 16.81 6.25
C MET A 67 16.87 17.72 6.57
N VAL A 68 15.66 17.17 6.67
CA VAL A 68 14.46 17.91 7.08
C VAL A 68 14.54 18.30 8.55
N LYS A 69 14.97 17.39 9.44
CA LYS A 69 15.21 17.70 10.87
C LYS A 69 16.22 18.83 11.04
N GLU A 70 17.32 18.79 10.30
CA GLU A 70 18.32 19.87 10.30
C GLU A 70 17.73 21.21 9.85
N ALA A 71 16.90 21.23 8.81
CA ALA A 71 16.25 22.45 8.33
C ALA A 71 15.34 23.06 9.41
N VAL A 72 14.52 22.23 10.05
CA VAL A 72 13.61 22.65 11.14
C VAL A 72 14.41 23.20 12.33
N ASN A 73 15.48 22.51 12.74
CA ASN A 73 16.30 22.93 13.88
C ASN A 73 17.12 24.20 13.60
N SER A 74 17.40 24.51 12.33
CA SER A 74 18.14 25.72 11.96
C SER A 74 17.30 27.00 11.97
N ASP A 75 15.98 26.88 12.01
CA ASP A 75 15.08 28.04 12.03
C ASP A 75 14.83 28.52 13.46
N SER A 76 15.01 29.82 13.71
CA SER A 76 14.96 30.40 15.06
C SER A 76 13.59 30.37 15.72
N ASN A 77 12.53 30.15 14.94
CA ASN A 77 11.15 30.12 15.42
C ASN A 77 10.67 28.67 15.56
N LEU A 78 10.84 27.83 14.54
CA LEU A 78 10.46 26.41 14.58
C LEU A 78 11.26 25.63 15.63
N SER A 79 12.55 25.94 15.83
CA SER A 79 13.38 25.30 16.86
C SER A 79 12.90 25.56 18.30
N LYS A 80 12.06 26.58 18.52
CA LYS A 80 11.46 26.90 19.82
C LYS A 80 10.06 26.30 20.00
N MET A 81 9.47 25.79 18.93
CA MET A 81 8.16 25.15 18.99
C MET A 81 8.29 23.69 19.46
N ASN A 82 7.24 23.18 20.08
CA ASN A 82 7.12 21.76 20.40
C ASN A 82 6.79 20.96 19.12
N LEU A 83 7.82 20.58 18.37
CA LEU A 83 7.69 19.88 17.09
C LEU A 83 8.12 18.43 17.18
N GLU A 84 7.41 17.56 16.45
CA GLU A 84 7.86 16.20 16.14
C GLU A 84 8.10 16.04 14.64
N VAL A 85 9.22 15.42 14.28
CA VAL A 85 9.56 15.15 12.87
C VAL A 85 9.89 13.68 12.68
N TYR A 86 9.09 12.98 11.87
CA TYR A 86 9.22 11.54 11.65
C TYR A 86 8.77 11.14 10.24
N ALA A 87 9.30 10.02 9.74
CA ALA A 87 8.81 9.41 8.51
C ALA A 87 7.49 8.67 8.77
N LYS A 88 6.57 8.70 7.81
CA LYS A 88 5.28 7.99 7.84
C LYS A 88 5.06 7.21 6.54
N GLY A 89 3.86 6.69 6.35
CA GLY A 89 3.47 6.05 5.09
C GLY A 89 4.11 4.68 4.89
N SER A 90 4.22 4.26 3.63
CA SER A 90 4.67 2.91 3.24
C SER A 90 6.11 2.63 3.69
N PHE A 91 6.99 3.64 3.66
CA PHE A 91 8.37 3.51 4.11
C PHE A 91 8.46 3.16 5.59
N TYR A 92 7.83 3.97 6.46
CA TYR A 92 7.82 3.72 7.90
C TYR A 92 7.11 2.41 8.24
N ASN A 93 6.03 2.08 7.52
CA ASN A 93 5.30 0.84 7.69
C ASN A 93 6.01 -0.39 7.09
N ARG A 94 7.14 -0.24 6.39
CA ARG A 94 7.87 -1.31 5.69
C ARG A 94 6.99 -2.07 4.68
N THR A 95 6.07 -1.37 4.03
CA THR A 95 5.19 -1.90 2.98
C THR A 95 5.46 -1.25 1.63
N ASN A 96 6.49 -0.42 1.51
CA ASN A 96 6.93 0.15 0.24
C ASN A 96 7.43 -0.94 -0.72
N ILE A 97 7.21 -0.69 -2.01
CA ILE A 97 7.73 -1.48 -3.13
C ILE A 97 8.70 -0.60 -3.93
N PRO A 98 9.59 -1.14 -4.78
CA PRO A 98 10.58 -0.33 -5.50
C PRO A 98 9.99 0.83 -6.33
N SER A 99 8.76 0.68 -6.83
CA SER A 99 8.06 1.75 -7.55
C SER A 99 7.49 2.86 -6.64
N ASP A 100 7.50 2.68 -5.32
CA ASP A 100 7.14 3.70 -4.32
C ASP A 100 8.42 4.41 -3.84
N SER A 101 8.95 5.31 -4.66
CA SER A 101 10.23 5.96 -4.40
C SER A 101 10.16 7.19 -3.48
N ASP A 102 8.96 7.69 -3.16
CA ASP A 102 8.78 8.89 -2.34
C ASP A 102 8.73 8.54 -0.84
N VAL A 103 9.35 9.36 0.01
CA VAL A 103 9.22 9.26 1.48
C VAL A 103 8.29 10.33 2.03
N ASP A 104 7.28 9.93 2.80
CA ASP A 104 6.41 10.86 3.51
C ASP A 104 7.06 11.23 4.85
N ILE A 105 7.24 12.53 5.13
CA ILE A 105 7.80 13.04 6.40
C ILE A 105 6.79 13.98 7.04
N ALA A 106 6.34 13.65 8.24
CA ALA A 106 5.49 14.50 9.05
C ALA A 106 6.33 15.53 9.83
N ILE A 107 5.84 16.77 9.89
CA ILE A 107 6.28 17.79 10.86
C ILE A 107 5.04 18.19 11.66
N VAL A 108 4.97 17.76 12.92
CA VAL A 108 3.80 17.92 13.78
C VAL A 108 4.05 18.99 14.83
N ALA A 109 3.26 20.07 14.84
CA ALA A 109 3.23 21.02 15.94
C ALA A 109 2.29 20.51 17.04
N LYS A 110 2.85 20.14 18.20
CA LYS A 110 2.12 19.44 19.27
C LYS A 110 1.26 20.34 20.14
N ASP A 111 1.53 21.63 20.18
CA ASP A 111 0.78 22.61 20.96
C ASP A 111 -0.38 23.25 20.17
N TYR A 112 -0.56 22.83 18.92
CA TYR A 112 -1.61 23.31 18.01
C TYR A 112 -2.53 22.15 17.65
N PHE A 113 -3.84 22.41 17.65
CA PHE A 113 -4.82 21.33 17.59
C PHE A 113 -5.91 21.59 16.56
N PHE A 114 -6.28 20.53 15.84
CA PHE A 114 -7.60 20.41 15.24
C PHE A 114 -8.31 19.25 15.92
N ASN A 115 -9.08 19.51 16.97
CA ASN A 115 -9.74 18.46 17.75
C ASN A 115 -11.14 18.13 17.24
N LYS A 116 -11.59 16.91 17.54
CA LYS A 116 -12.99 16.51 17.44
C LYS A 116 -13.51 16.18 18.83
N TYR A 117 -14.72 16.61 19.11
CA TYR A 117 -15.37 16.43 20.40
C TYR A 117 -16.67 15.64 20.24
N PRO A 118 -17.08 14.89 21.29
CA PRO A 118 -18.43 14.36 21.36
C PRO A 118 -19.44 15.51 21.52
N GLU A 119 -20.72 15.17 21.41
CA GLU A 119 -21.81 16.13 21.61
C GLU A 119 -21.70 16.81 22.99
N ASN A 120 -21.98 18.11 23.05
CA ASN A 120 -21.90 18.95 24.25
C ASN A 120 -20.50 19.19 24.84
N ILE A 121 -19.43 18.74 24.20
CA ILE A 121 -18.06 19.08 24.56
C ILE A 121 -17.44 19.95 23.45
N SER A 122 -16.66 20.96 23.83
CA SER A 122 -15.97 21.88 22.93
C SER A 122 -14.59 22.27 23.45
N ASN A 123 -13.87 23.08 22.67
CA ASN A 123 -12.58 23.67 23.08
C ASN A 123 -12.67 24.42 24.43
N GLU A 124 -13.78 25.12 24.68
CA GLU A 124 -13.98 25.96 25.86
C GLU A 124 -13.95 25.15 27.15
N ASN A 125 -14.50 23.93 27.10
CA ASN A 125 -14.51 23.02 28.25
C ASN A 125 -13.10 22.62 28.72
N PHE A 126 -12.10 22.70 27.82
CA PHE A 126 -10.70 22.41 28.13
C PHE A 126 -9.86 23.69 28.32
N GLY A 127 -10.47 24.88 28.23
CA GLY A 127 -9.76 26.15 28.28
C GLY A 127 -8.86 26.40 27.06
N PHE A 128 -9.08 25.69 25.94
CA PHE A 128 -8.32 25.93 24.72
C PHE A 128 -8.77 27.22 24.04
N ILE A 129 -7.80 27.98 23.54
CA ILE A 129 -8.02 29.25 22.83
C ILE A 129 -7.60 29.13 21.36
N THR A 130 -8.16 29.98 20.52
CA THR A 130 -7.71 30.12 19.13
C THR A 130 -6.32 30.75 19.09
N SER A 131 -5.36 30.07 18.48
CA SER A 131 -4.03 30.61 18.25
C SER A 131 -4.03 31.72 17.18
N PRO A 132 -3.32 32.83 17.37
CA PRO A 132 -3.09 33.83 16.32
C PRO A 132 -2.16 33.32 15.21
N TYR A 133 -1.34 32.30 15.50
CA TYR A 133 -0.50 31.62 14.52
C TYR A 133 -1.31 30.48 13.89
N SER A 134 -1.58 30.60 12.58
CA SER A 134 -2.46 29.69 11.84
C SER A 134 -1.70 28.47 11.28
N TYR A 135 -2.45 27.47 10.81
CA TYR A 135 -1.87 26.33 10.10
C TYR A 135 -1.23 26.76 8.77
N GLU A 136 -1.79 27.76 8.10
CA GLU A 136 -1.24 28.35 6.88
C GLU A 136 0.10 29.04 7.14
N ASP A 137 0.24 29.78 8.25
CA ASP A 137 1.50 30.37 8.67
C ASP A 137 2.55 29.29 8.93
N PHE A 138 2.16 28.21 9.63
CA PHE A 138 3.01 27.06 9.88
C PHE A 138 3.50 26.39 8.59
N LYS A 139 2.60 26.09 7.68
CA LYS A 139 2.92 25.49 6.38
C LYS A 139 3.84 26.41 5.56
N LYS A 140 3.59 27.71 5.55
CA LYS A 140 4.38 28.70 4.81
C LYS A 140 5.79 28.87 5.39
N GLN A 141 5.92 28.78 6.72
CA GLN A 141 7.22 28.79 7.37
C GLN A 141 8.03 27.52 7.06
N ILE A 142 7.41 26.35 7.10
CA ILE A 142 8.05 25.10 6.65
C ILE A 142 8.47 25.19 5.18
N GLU A 143 7.64 25.78 4.32
CA GLU A 143 8.01 25.99 2.92
C GLU A 143 9.28 26.84 2.77
N LEU A 144 9.36 27.95 3.52
CA LEU A 144 10.51 28.86 3.48
C LEU A 144 11.81 28.16 3.90
N ILE A 145 11.80 27.45 5.04
CA ILE A 145 13.00 26.79 5.56
C ILE A 145 13.44 25.64 4.63
N LEU A 146 12.50 24.95 4.00
CA LEU A 146 12.82 23.91 3.02
C LEU A 146 13.44 24.52 1.76
N LYS A 147 12.95 25.66 1.29
CA LYS A 147 13.54 26.39 0.15
C LYS A 147 14.97 26.84 0.44
N VAL A 148 15.25 27.28 1.67
CA VAL A 148 16.60 27.63 2.12
C VAL A 148 17.51 26.40 2.12
N LYS A 149 17.06 25.27 2.71
CA LYS A 149 17.88 24.04 2.82
C LYS A 149 18.10 23.33 1.49
N PHE A 150 17.07 23.22 0.65
CA PHE A 150 17.06 22.36 -0.54
C PHE A 150 17.16 23.14 -1.85
N GLY A 151 17.03 24.46 -1.81
CA GLY A 151 16.99 25.34 -2.97
C GLY A 151 15.58 25.48 -3.54
N GLN A 152 15.22 26.70 -3.94
CA GLN A 152 13.90 27.08 -4.45
C GLN A 152 13.38 26.16 -5.57
N SER A 153 14.25 25.79 -6.52
CA SER A 153 13.88 24.95 -7.68
C SER A 153 13.59 23.49 -7.34
N ASN A 154 13.95 23.04 -6.13
CA ASN A 154 13.73 21.67 -5.68
C ASN A 154 12.52 21.52 -4.75
N VAL A 155 11.84 22.63 -4.42
CA VAL A 155 10.70 22.65 -3.50
C VAL A 155 9.45 23.08 -4.24
N THR A 156 8.40 22.26 -4.20
CA THR A 156 7.11 22.55 -4.83
C THR A 156 5.99 22.43 -3.80
N ILE A 157 5.19 23.48 -3.63
CA ILE A 157 4.04 23.44 -2.73
C ILE A 157 2.87 22.69 -3.38
N GLY A 158 2.39 21.66 -2.69
CA GLY A 158 1.15 20.96 -3.02
C GLY A 158 0.01 21.32 -2.09
N SER A 159 -1.18 20.79 -2.38
CA SER A 159 -2.37 20.99 -1.56
C SER A 159 -2.17 20.50 -0.11
N LYS A 160 -1.61 19.29 0.06
CA LYS A 160 -1.45 18.63 1.37
C LYS A 160 -0.02 18.52 1.87
N SER A 161 0.94 18.46 0.95
CA SER A 161 2.37 18.28 1.23
C SER A 161 3.20 19.35 0.51
N ILE A 162 4.43 19.54 0.97
CA ILE A 162 5.48 20.29 0.29
C ILE A 162 6.46 19.25 -0.26
N LYS A 163 6.59 19.22 -1.59
CA LYS A 163 7.39 18.22 -2.30
C LYS A 163 8.84 18.66 -2.42
N ILE A 164 9.76 17.76 -2.11
CA ILE A 164 11.20 17.93 -2.30
C ILE A 164 11.65 16.96 -3.39
N ARG A 165 12.27 17.50 -4.44
CA ARG A 165 12.82 16.69 -5.53
C ARG A 165 14.03 15.88 -5.06
N SER A 166 14.11 14.64 -5.51
CA SER A 166 15.27 13.74 -5.36
C SER A 166 16.56 14.32 -5.96
N ASN A 167 17.69 13.73 -5.56
CA ASN A 167 18.98 13.86 -6.25
C ASN A 167 19.82 12.59 -6.03
N SER A 168 21.12 12.61 -6.37
CA SER A 168 22.03 11.47 -6.17
C SER A 168 22.08 10.98 -4.71
N CYS A 169 21.81 11.85 -3.74
CA CYS A 169 21.95 11.58 -2.32
C CYS A 169 20.61 11.33 -1.60
N ARG A 170 19.46 11.67 -2.18
CA ARG A 170 18.14 11.62 -1.50
C ARG A 170 17.03 11.22 -2.44
N VAL A 171 15.99 10.58 -1.89
CA VAL A 171 14.73 10.31 -2.60
C VAL A 171 13.84 11.55 -2.68
N ASN A 172 12.78 11.48 -3.48
CA ASN A 172 11.71 12.47 -3.41
C ASN A 172 11.08 12.40 -2.01
N ALA A 173 10.66 13.55 -1.48
CA ALA A 173 10.06 13.61 -0.16
C ALA A 173 8.78 14.45 -0.19
N ASP A 174 7.73 13.93 0.43
CA ASP A 174 6.49 14.65 0.69
C ASP A 174 6.50 15.09 2.15
N ILE A 175 6.78 16.37 2.38
CA ILE A 175 6.77 16.95 3.73
C ILE A 175 5.35 17.37 4.06
N VAL A 176 4.79 16.81 5.12
CA VAL A 176 3.40 17.03 5.51
C VAL A 176 3.36 17.79 6.84
N PRO A 177 3.07 19.10 6.80
CA PRO A 177 2.77 19.87 8.01
C PRO A 177 1.53 19.30 8.69
N HIS A 178 1.59 19.21 10.00
CA HIS A 178 0.52 18.68 10.82
C HIS A 178 0.37 19.51 12.09
N PHE A 179 -0.87 19.70 12.50
CA PHE A 179 -1.21 20.00 13.89
C PHE A 179 -1.59 18.70 14.59
N ALA A 180 -1.43 18.66 15.91
CA ALA A 180 -1.93 17.55 16.69
C ALA A 180 -3.46 17.43 16.54
N HIS A 181 -3.97 16.22 16.68
CA HIS A 181 -5.39 15.95 16.69
C HIS A 181 -5.74 15.08 17.88
N ARG A 182 -6.77 15.45 18.61
CA ARG A 182 -7.42 14.58 19.59
C ARG A 182 -8.86 14.38 19.17
N LYS A 183 -9.23 13.11 18.98
CA LYS A 183 -10.64 12.70 18.86
C LYS A 183 -11.11 12.32 20.25
N TYR A 184 -11.66 13.28 20.98
CA TYR A 184 -12.18 13.04 22.31
C TYR A 184 -13.38 12.10 22.27
N LYS A 185 -13.40 11.18 23.23
CA LYS A 185 -14.54 10.31 23.55
C LYS A 185 -15.30 10.88 24.76
N ASP A 186 -14.56 11.51 25.67
CA ASP A 186 -15.05 12.27 26.81
C ASP A 186 -13.96 13.28 27.26
N PHE A 187 -14.01 13.75 28.50
CA PHE A 187 -13.07 14.71 29.09
C PHE A 187 -11.66 14.15 29.33
N ILE A 188 -11.49 12.84 29.37
CA ILE A 188 -10.26 12.16 29.79
C ILE A 188 -9.68 11.35 28.62
N TYR A 189 -10.54 10.63 27.90
CA TYR A 189 -10.13 9.68 26.88
C TYR A 189 -10.25 10.27 25.48
N TYR A 190 -9.18 10.13 24.70
CA TYR A 190 -9.15 10.52 23.29
C TYR A 190 -8.24 9.59 22.47
N ASP A 191 -8.52 9.48 21.17
CA ASP A 191 -7.58 8.91 20.22
C ASP A 191 -6.66 10.02 19.69
N GLU A 192 -5.36 9.92 19.98
CA GLU A 192 -4.35 10.87 19.51
C GLU A 192 -4.01 10.64 18.04
N GLY A 193 -4.00 11.68 17.22
CA GLY A 193 -3.62 11.61 15.82
C GLY A 193 -3.00 12.90 15.35
N VAL A 194 -3.01 13.09 14.04
CA VAL A 194 -2.55 14.32 13.39
C VAL A 194 -3.58 14.80 12.40
N ALA A 195 -3.66 16.12 12.22
CA ALA A 195 -4.54 16.74 11.26
C ALA A 195 -3.78 17.70 10.36
N LEU A 196 -4.27 17.85 9.13
CA LEU A 196 -3.79 18.84 8.18
C LEU A 196 -4.97 19.55 7.53
N LYS A 197 -4.75 20.77 7.06
CA LYS A 197 -5.70 21.50 6.23
C LYS A 197 -5.29 21.40 4.77
N ASP A 198 -6.23 21.04 3.89
CA ASP A 198 -6.00 21.07 2.45
C ASP A 198 -6.14 22.48 1.87
N SER A 199 -5.86 22.64 0.58
CA SER A 199 -5.94 23.93 -0.12
C SER A 199 -7.33 24.55 -0.14
N ASN A 200 -8.39 23.77 0.07
CA ASN A 200 -9.78 24.23 0.06
C ASN A 200 -10.27 24.53 1.48
N GLY A 201 -9.41 24.35 2.48
CA GLY A 201 -9.71 24.56 3.89
C GLY A 201 -10.30 23.36 4.61
N GLY A 202 -10.45 22.21 3.94
CA GLY A 202 -10.91 20.98 4.54
C GLY A 202 -9.88 20.40 5.51
N ILE A 203 -10.32 19.98 6.70
CA ILE A 203 -9.46 19.34 7.69
C ILE A 203 -9.47 17.83 7.48
N ILE A 204 -8.28 17.25 7.37
CA ILE A 204 -8.06 15.82 7.17
C ILE A 204 -7.38 15.25 8.41
N TYR A 205 -8.05 14.29 9.04
CA TYR A 205 -7.62 13.62 10.27
C TYR A 205 -6.99 12.26 9.95
N ASN A 206 -5.86 11.95 10.56
CA ASN A 206 -5.13 10.69 10.38
C ASN A 206 -4.58 10.17 11.72
N TRP A 207 -4.35 8.86 11.79
CA TRP A 207 -3.83 8.16 12.97
C TRP A 207 -2.60 7.31 12.61
N PRO A 208 -1.51 7.94 12.14
CA PRO A 208 -0.35 7.22 11.58
C PRO A 208 0.37 6.35 12.61
N LYS A 209 0.33 6.73 13.90
CA LYS A 209 0.91 5.93 14.99
C LYS A 209 0.13 4.62 15.15
N GLN A 210 -1.20 4.70 15.19
CA GLN A 210 -2.09 3.55 15.27
C GLN A 210 -1.97 2.68 14.02
N ASP A 211 -1.93 3.27 12.82
CA ASP A 211 -1.68 2.52 11.58
C ASP A 211 -0.38 1.68 11.69
N TYR A 212 0.68 2.28 12.24
CA TYR A 212 1.95 1.58 12.45
C TYR A 212 1.83 0.48 13.50
N ASP A 213 1.34 0.80 14.70
CA ASP A 213 1.28 -0.13 15.84
C ASP A 213 0.41 -1.34 15.50
N LYS A 214 -0.76 -1.11 14.91
CA LYS A 214 -1.69 -2.17 14.47
C LYS A 214 -1.12 -2.97 13.30
N GLY A 215 -0.49 -2.30 12.34
CA GLY A 215 0.19 -2.97 11.24
C GLY A 215 1.37 -3.83 11.69
N VAL A 216 2.11 -3.42 12.72
CA VAL A 216 3.19 -4.22 13.34
C VAL A 216 2.60 -5.42 14.09
N PHE A 217 1.56 -5.19 14.89
CA PHE A 217 0.86 -6.25 15.62
C PHE A 217 0.38 -7.35 14.68
N LYS A 218 -0.40 -7.00 13.64
CA LYS A 218 -0.87 -7.96 12.64
C LYS A 218 0.27 -8.65 11.91
N ASN A 219 1.34 -7.92 11.60
CA ASN A 219 2.50 -8.54 10.96
C ASN A 219 3.19 -9.57 11.85
N ASN A 220 3.21 -9.37 13.16
CA ASN A 220 3.80 -10.32 14.08
C ASN A 220 2.87 -11.52 14.32
N SER A 221 1.55 -11.31 14.43
CA SER A 221 0.58 -12.40 14.60
C SER A 221 0.47 -13.32 13.38
N THR A 222 0.80 -12.81 12.19
CA THR A 222 0.76 -13.55 10.91
C THR A 222 2.13 -14.05 10.46
N ASN A 223 3.09 -14.27 11.37
CA ASN A 223 4.45 -14.73 11.03
C ASN A 223 5.11 -13.91 9.91
N ARG A 224 4.92 -12.58 9.95
CA ARG A 224 5.45 -11.59 8.99
C ARG A 224 4.78 -11.59 7.61
N LEU A 225 3.70 -12.36 7.41
CA LEU A 225 3.04 -12.50 6.12
C LEU A 225 2.14 -11.32 5.76
N TYR A 226 1.57 -10.59 6.73
CA TYR A 226 0.75 -9.41 6.44
C TYR A 226 1.46 -8.41 5.52
N LYS A 227 2.66 -7.94 5.91
CA LYS A 227 3.40 -6.95 5.11
C LYS A 227 3.95 -7.56 3.81
N ASN A 228 4.23 -8.87 3.78
CA ASN A 228 4.61 -9.57 2.55
C ASN A 228 3.48 -9.48 1.53
N PHE A 229 2.26 -9.86 1.90
CA PHE A 229 1.11 -9.86 1.01
C PHE A 229 0.63 -8.47 0.63
N VAL A 230 0.81 -7.47 1.50
CA VAL A 230 0.64 -6.07 1.11
C VAL A 230 1.61 -5.69 -0.02
N ARG A 231 2.89 -6.05 0.07
CA ARG A 231 3.87 -5.76 -0.98
C ARG A 231 3.58 -6.53 -2.27
N ILE A 232 3.17 -7.80 -2.18
CA ILE A 232 2.73 -8.59 -3.35
C ILE A 232 1.57 -7.88 -4.06
N LEU A 233 0.49 -7.56 -3.34
CA LEU A 233 -0.68 -6.93 -3.97
C LEU A 233 -0.38 -5.54 -4.54
N LYS A 234 0.54 -4.78 -3.92
CA LYS A 234 0.99 -3.50 -4.46
C LYS A 234 1.79 -3.65 -5.75
N ASN A 235 2.69 -4.63 -5.84
CA ASN A 235 3.43 -4.91 -7.07
C ASN A 235 2.48 -5.39 -8.17
N ILE A 236 1.53 -6.27 -7.85
CA ILE A 236 0.49 -6.71 -8.79
C ILE A 236 -0.32 -5.52 -9.31
N ARG A 237 -0.79 -4.63 -8.43
CA ARG A 237 -1.48 -3.39 -8.84
C ARG A 237 -0.62 -2.57 -9.80
N TYR A 238 0.67 -2.41 -9.50
CA TYR A 238 1.59 -1.65 -10.37
C TYR A 238 1.71 -2.28 -11.76
N GLU A 239 1.90 -3.59 -11.85
CA GLU A 239 1.99 -4.32 -13.13
C GLU A 239 0.67 -4.26 -13.93
N MET A 240 -0.46 -4.31 -13.22
CA MET A 240 -1.79 -4.25 -13.82
C MET A 240 -2.17 -2.85 -14.31
N GLU A 241 -1.53 -1.77 -13.84
CA GLU A 241 -1.97 -0.39 -14.07
C GLU A 241 -2.01 0.00 -15.57
N SER A 242 -1.19 -0.62 -16.41
CA SER A 242 -1.18 -0.41 -17.87
C SER A 242 -2.18 -1.29 -18.64
N ILE A 243 -2.75 -2.31 -17.98
CA ILE A 243 -3.59 -3.35 -18.60
C ILE A 243 -5.05 -3.23 -18.14
N TYR A 244 -5.25 -2.96 -16.84
CA TYR A 244 -6.54 -2.96 -16.17
C TYR A 244 -6.83 -1.57 -15.58
N PRO A 245 -7.85 -0.84 -16.08
CA PRO A 245 -8.22 0.46 -15.52
C PRO A 245 -8.58 0.44 -14.03
N SER A 246 -9.01 -0.72 -13.52
CA SER A 246 -9.32 -0.96 -12.09
C SER A 246 -8.08 -0.82 -11.18
N ALA A 247 -6.87 -1.04 -11.72
CA ALA A 247 -5.62 -0.97 -10.97
C ALA A 247 -5.05 0.46 -10.83
N SER A 248 -5.74 1.46 -11.38
CA SER A 248 -5.35 2.88 -11.23
C SER A 248 -5.15 3.26 -9.76
N LYS A 249 -4.06 3.95 -9.45
CA LYS A 249 -3.76 4.46 -8.10
C LYS A 249 -4.88 5.35 -7.52
N ASN A 250 -5.69 5.98 -8.37
CA ASN A 250 -6.83 6.80 -7.96
C ASN A 250 -8.00 5.97 -7.43
N LYS A 251 -8.19 4.76 -7.96
CA LYS A 251 -9.25 3.82 -7.55
C LYS A 251 -8.81 2.97 -6.37
N VAL A 252 -7.58 2.45 -6.45
CA VAL A 252 -7.02 1.54 -5.44
C VAL A 252 -5.67 2.06 -4.94
N PRO A 253 -5.66 3.06 -4.04
CA PRO A 253 -4.41 3.59 -3.49
C PRO A 253 -3.70 2.57 -2.60
N SER A 254 -2.38 2.71 -2.43
CA SER A 254 -1.55 1.80 -1.61
C SER A 254 -2.03 1.63 -0.16
N TYR A 255 -2.63 2.68 0.42
CA TYR A 255 -3.20 2.61 1.77
C TYR A 255 -4.44 1.71 1.81
N LEU A 256 -5.30 1.76 0.79
CA LEU A 256 -6.45 0.86 0.66
C LEU A 256 -5.98 -0.59 0.55
N ILE A 257 -4.96 -0.89 -0.26
CA ILE A 257 -4.38 -2.24 -0.32
C ILE A 257 -3.93 -2.72 1.06
N SER A 258 -3.28 -1.85 1.84
CA SER A 258 -2.86 -2.20 3.20
C SER A 258 -4.06 -2.55 4.08
N CYS A 259 -5.13 -1.76 4.01
CA CYS A 259 -6.36 -2.01 4.76
C CYS A 259 -7.10 -3.29 4.30
N LEU A 260 -7.13 -3.59 2.99
CA LEU A 260 -7.76 -4.81 2.48
C LEU A 260 -7.11 -6.05 3.07
N ILE A 261 -5.77 -6.14 3.01
CA ILE A 261 -5.03 -7.27 3.60
C ILE A 261 -5.12 -7.24 5.13
N TYR A 262 -5.25 -6.06 5.76
CA TYR A 262 -5.41 -5.95 7.21
C TYR A 262 -6.69 -6.62 7.73
N ASN A 263 -7.80 -6.50 6.98
CA ASN A 263 -9.10 -7.08 7.36
C ASN A 263 -9.22 -8.59 7.07
N VAL A 264 -8.21 -9.22 6.45
CA VAL A 264 -8.17 -10.67 6.25
C VAL A 264 -7.90 -11.35 7.60
N PRO A 265 -8.67 -12.36 8.04
CA PRO A 265 -8.41 -13.08 9.29
C PRO A 265 -7.04 -13.75 9.30
N ASP A 266 -6.38 -13.78 10.46
CA ASP A 266 -5.00 -14.28 10.60
C ASP A 266 -4.83 -15.75 10.17
N CYS A 267 -5.88 -16.56 10.26
CA CYS A 267 -5.86 -17.97 9.83
C CYS A 267 -5.68 -18.18 8.32
N TYR A 268 -5.83 -17.14 7.50
CA TYR A 268 -5.55 -17.20 6.05
C TYR A 268 -4.07 -16.92 5.72
N PHE A 269 -3.27 -16.51 6.70
CA PHE A 269 -1.84 -16.27 6.52
C PHE A 269 -1.05 -17.52 6.90
N ASN A 270 -0.93 -18.46 5.97
CA ASN A 270 -0.27 -19.74 6.19
C ASN A 270 1.21 -19.71 5.78
N GLU A 271 1.49 -19.61 4.47
CA GLU A 271 2.85 -19.61 3.92
C GLU A 271 3.06 -18.40 2.98
N ASN A 272 4.32 -18.03 2.73
CA ASN A 272 4.64 -16.98 1.76
C ASN A 272 4.70 -17.54 0.33
N ASP A 273 3.58 -18.11 -0.12
CA ASP A 273 3.47 -18.84 -1.38
C ASP A 273 2.28 -18.37 -2.25
N TYR A 274 2.26 -18.84 -3.49
CA TYR A 274 1.20 -18.51 -4.44
C TYR A 274 -0.19 -18.96 -3.99
N LEU A 275 -0.30 -20.15 -3.39
CA LEU A 275 -1.59 -20.70 -2.98
C LEU A 275 -2.20 -19.88 -1.84
N SER A 276 -1.44 -19.55 -0.80
CA SER A 276 -1.92 -18.73 0.32
C SER A 276 -2.35 -17.35 -0.17
N PHE A 277 -1.57 -16.72 -1.05
CA PHE A 277 -1.97 -15.44 -1.63
C PHE A 277 -3.26 -15.55 -2.45
N LYS A 278 -3.40 -16.59 -3.29
CA LYS A 278 -4.63 -16.83 -4.06
C LYS A 278 -5.85 -17.01 -3.13
N ILE A 279 -5.72 -17.77 -2.05
CA ILE A 279 -6.81 -17.97 -1.08
C ILE A 279 -7.23 -16.62 -0.46
N ILE A 280 -6.28 -15.75 -0.13
CA ILE A 280 -6.58 -14.40 0.37
C ILE A 280 -7.37 -13.59 -0.66
N ILE A 281 -6.97 -13.62 -1.93
CA ILE A 281 -7.71 -12.92 -3.00
C ILE A 281 -9.13 -13.48 -3.14
N GLU A 282 -9.32 -14.79 -3.09
CA GLU A 282 -10.67 -15.40 -3.15
C GLU A 282 -11.52 -15.01 -1.93
N PHE A 283 -10.95 -14.99 -0.72
CA PHE A 283 -11.62 -14.50 0.48
C PHE A 283 -12.08 -13.05 0.31
N LEU A 284 -11.19 -12.19 -0.19
CA LEU A 284 -11.52 -10.79 -0.47
C LEU A 284 -12.66 -10.70 -1.49
N ILE A 285 -12.58 -11.38 -2.64
CA ILE A 285 -13.64 -11.39 -3.66
C ILE A 285 -14.98 -11.83 -3.04
N GLN A 286 -14.99 -12.91 -2.27
CA GLN A 286 -16.21 -13.42 -1.63
C GLN A 286 -16.84 -12.36 -0.71
N LYS A 287 -16.04 -11.61 0.04
CA LYS A 287 -16.54 -10.54 0.92
C LYS A 287 -17.14 -9.37 0.14
N PHE A 288 -16.62 -9.06 -1.05
CA PHE A 288 -17.11 -7.97 -1.89
C PHE A 288 -18.35 -8.32 -2.74
N ASN A 289 -18.79 -9.59 -2.74
CA ASN A 289 -20.05 -9.98 -3.40
C ASN A 289 -21.32 -9.38 -2.74
N ASP A 290 -21.25 -9.05 -1.46
CA ASP A 290 -22.32 -8.35 -0.74
C ASP A 290 -21.72 -7.21 0.11
N PRO A 291 -22.03 -5.93 -0.20
CA PRO A 291 -21.55 -4.78 0.55
C PRO A 291 -21.83 -4.83 2.07
N ASN A 292 -22.87 -5.55 2.50
CA ASN A 292 -23.19 -5.70 3.93
C ASN A 292 -22.06 -6.39 4.71
N ASN A 293 -21.26 -7.25 4.06
CA ASN A 293 -20.10 -7.90 4.65
C ASN A 293 -18.97 -6.94 5.03
N LEU A 294 -18.99 -5.72 4.48
CA LEU A 294 -17.92 -4.72 4.60
C LEU A 294 -18.22 -3.65 5.66
N THR A 295 -19.40 -3.68 6.27
CA THR A 295 -19.90 -2.67 7.24
C THR A 295 -18.97 -2.45 8.43
N ASN A 296 -18.31 -3.50 8.90
CA ASN A 296 -17.39 -3.47 10.03
C ASN A 296 -15.91 -3.44 9.63
N TRP A 297 -15.59 -3.26 8.34
CA TRP A 297 -14.20 -3.20 7.92
C TRP A 297 -13.61 -1.86 8.32
N LEU A 298 -12.41 -1.91 8.89
CA LEU A 298 -11.72 -0.74 9.40
C LEU A 298 -10.49 -0.43 8.55
N GLU A 299 -10.09 0.82 8.54
CA GLU A 299 -8.71 1.17 8.19
C GLU A 299 -7.73 0.53 9.20
N VAL A 300 -6.44 0.43 8.85
CA VAL A 300 -5.43 -0.20 9.71
C VAL A 300 -5.39 0.41 11.13
N ASN A 301 -5.68 1.71 11.25
CA ASN A 301 -5.76 2.40 12.54
C ASN A 301 -6.88 1.92 13.48
N GLU A 302 -7.83 1.12 13.01
CA GLU A 302 -9.01 0.64 13.77
C GLU A 302 -9.91 1.76 14.34
N ILE A 303 -9.83 2.98 13.78
CA ILE A 303 -10.60 4.16 14.21
C ILE A 303 -11.61 4.59 13.16
N LYS A 304 -11.25 4.45 11.87
CA LYS A 304 -12.12 4.78 10.74
C LYS A 304 -12.62 3.52 10.05
N ASN A 305 -13.86 3.56 9.57
CA ASN A 305 -14.37 2.54 8.67
C ASN A 305 -13.64 2.63 7.33
N LEU A 306 -13.37 1.48 6.72
CA LEU A 306 -12.71 1.40 5.44
C LEU A 306 -13.57 1.97 4.31
N PHE A 307 -14.90 1.87 4.45
CA PHE A 307 -15.87 2.39 3.50
C PHE A 307 -16.82 3.38 4.17
N GLY A 308 -17.12 4.46 3.45
CA GLY A 308 -18.00 5.54 3.90
C GLY A 308 -17.92 6.73 2.95
N TYR A 309 -18.87 7.66 3.05
CA TYR A 309 -19.01 8.81 2.16
C TYR A 309 -17.77 9.74 2.09
N TYR A 310 -16.87 9.64 3.07
CA TYR A 310 -15.64 10.44 3.15
C TYR A 310 -14.44 9.80 2.45
N GLN A 311 -14.59 8.55 1.97
CA GLN A 311 -13.52 7.85 1.28
C GLN A 311 -13.41 8.27 -0.17
N LYS A 312 -12.23 8.07 -0.75
CA LYS A 312 -11.92 8.41 -2.15
C LYS A 312 -12.02 7.23 -3.11
N TRP A 313 -12.42 6.08 -2.59
CA TRP A 313 -12.51 4.82 -3.31
C TRP A 313 -13.90 4.24 -3.12
N GLU A 314 -14.34 3.49 -4.12
CA GLU A 314 -15.67 2.91 -4.19
C GLU A 314 -15.61 1.39 -4.08
N ILE A 315 -16.61 0.78 -3.43
CA ILE A 315 -16.67 -0.68 -3.24
C ILE A 315 -16.61 -1.41 -4.58
N ASN A 316 -17.34 -0.93 -5.59
CA ASN A 316 -17.40 -1.56 -6.92
C ASN A 316 -16.05 -1.52 -7.65
N ASP A 317 -15.30 -0.42 -7.53
CA ASP A 317 -13.96 -0.30 -8.12
C ASP A 317 -12.98 -1.30 -7.47
N VAL A 318 -13.07 -1.46 -6.15
CA VAL A 318 -12.25 -2.44 -5.43
C VAL A 318 -12.62 -3.87 -5.78
N HIS A 319 -13.92 -4.17 -5.87
CA HIS A 319 -14.38 -5.49 -6.28
C HIS A 319 -13.86 -5.84 -7.69
N GLN A 320 -14.00 -4.91 -8.64
CA GLN A 320 -13.47 -5.11 -10.00
C GLN A 320 -11.96 -5.31 -10.00
N PHE A 321 -11.22 -4.53 -9.20
CA PHE A 321 -9.78 -4.72 -9.04
C PHE A 321 -9.42 -6.12 -8.54
N LEU A 322 -10.12 -6.65 -7.54
CA LEU A 322 -9.86 -7.99 -7.01
C LEU A 322 -10.16 -9.11 -8.03
N LEU A 323 -11.23 -8.97 -8.82
CA LEU A 323 -11.53 -9.88 -9.94
C LEU A 323 -10.42 -9.85 -11.00
N ASP A 324 -9.91 -8.66 -11.31
CA ASP A 324 -8.82 -8.48 -12.28
C ASP A 324 -7.49 -9.05 -11.74
N VAL A 325 -7.23 -8.91 -10.43
CA VAL A 325 -6.07 -9.55 -9.76
C VAL A 325 -6.14 -11.07 -9.90
N LYS A 326 -7.32 -11.67 -9.69
CA LYS A 326 -7.52 -13.11 -9.87
C LYS A 326 -7.17 -13.55 -11.30
N ARG A 327 -7.67 -12.84 -12.33
CA ARG A 327 -7.33 -13.13 -13.73
C ARG A 327 -5.83 -12.97 -14.01
N PHE A 328 -5.23 -11.88 -13.53
CA PHE A 328 -3.81 -11.62 -13.69
C PHE A 328 -2.94 -12.72 -13.08
N LEU A 329 -3.30 -13.24 -11.90
CA LEU A 329 -2.60 -14.36 -11.26
C LEU A 329 -2.68 -15.66 -12.08
N GLU A 330 -3.78 -15.89 -12.81
CA GLU A 330 -3.97 -17.07 -13.67
C GLU A 330 -3.20 -16.96 -14.98
N GLU A 331 -2.91 -15.74 -15.43
CA GLU A 331 -2.15 -15.45 -16.65
C GLU A 331 -0.64 -15.28 -16.40
N LEU A 332 -0.23 -15.16 -15.14
CA LEU A 332 1.16 -15.00 -14.74
C LEU A 332 1.99 -16.20 -15.23
N LYS A 333 2.97 -15.94 -16.10
CA LYS A 333 3.84 -16.95 -16.71
C LYS A 333 5.15 -17.14 -15.95
#